data_AF-A0A3D5CPT2-F1
#
_entry.id   AF-A0A3D5CPT2-F1
#
_cell.length_a   1.000
_cell.length_b   1.000
_cell.length_c   1.000
_cell.angle_alpha   90.00
_cell.angle_beta   90.00
_cell.angle_gamma   90.00
#
_symmetry.space_group_name_H-M   'P 1'
#
loop_
_entity.id
_entity.type
_entity.pdbx_description
1 polymer ?
#
loop_
_entity_poly.entity_id
_entity_poly.type
_entity_poly.pdbx_seq_one_letter_code
_entity_poly.pdbx_strand_id
1 'polypeptide(L)'
;MKKLQSLFVGIVVIILILLFGVRQLEQASGMSGAKIVTISNWGDYVDPSLITKFEKEYGYKVNYETFDSNEAMFTKIQQGGTNYDIAIPSEYMIQKMIKEKLVLPLDHSKIKGLANIDERFLDLDFDPQNTYSIPYFWGTLGIVYNDKVFNKEEIQH
;
A
#
# COMPACT_ATOMS: atom_id res chain seq x y z
N MET A 1 -27.33 -29.76 34.15
CA MET A 1 -27.94 -29.01 33.04
C MET A 1 -28.12 -27.52 33.34
N LYS A 2 -28.76 -27.12 34.45
CA LYS A 2 -28.99 -25.69 34.79
C LYS A 2 -27.71 -24.83 34.95
N LYS A 3 -26.65 -25.37 35.57
CA LYS A 3 -25.34 -24.69 35.67
C LYS A 3 -24.63 -24.50 34.32
N LEU A 4 -24.84 -25.42 33.38
CA LEU A 4 -24.26 -25.34 32.04
C LEU A 4 -25.02 -24.32 31.17
N GLN A 5 -26.35 -24.27 31.32
CA GLN A 5 -27.19 -23.25 30.70
C GLN A 5 -26.89 -21.84 31.23
N SER A 6 -26.67 -21.67 32.54
CA SER A 6 -26.29 -20.35 33.08
C SER A 6 -24.92 -19.89 32.59
N LEU A 7 -23.97 -20.82 32.40
CA LEU A 7 -22.65 -20.51 31.85
C LEU A 7 -22.74 -20.09 30.37
N PHE A 8 -23.55 -20.80 29.59
CA PHE A 8 -23.80 -20.47 28.18
C PHE A 8 -24.48 -19.10 28.01
N VAL A 9 -25.50 -18.81 28.82
CA VAL A 9 -26.16 -17.50 28.83
C VAL A 9 -25.17 -16.39 29.23
N GLY A 10 -24.32 -16.63 30.23
CA GLY A 10 -23.28 -15.69 30.62
C GLY A 10 -22.30 -15.38 29.49
N ILE A 11 -21.85 -16.39 28.75
CA ILE A 11 -20.96 -16.22 27.59
C ILE A 11 -21.66 -15.41 26.49
N VAL A 12 -22.90 -15.73 26.16
CA VAL A 12 -23.66 -14.98 25.14
C VAL A 12 -23.85 -13.52 25.56
N VAL A 13 -24.14 -13.24 26.82
CA VAL A 13 -24.26 -11.88 27.35
C VAL A 13 -22.92 -11.13 27.25
N ILE A 14 -21.80 -11.77 27.60
CA ILE A 14 -20.47 -11.18 27.45
C ILE A 14 -20.17 -10.87 25.99
N ILE A 15 -20.45 -11.79 25.06
CA ILE A 15 -20.27 -11.57 23.62
C ILE A 15 -21.11 -10.39 23.15
N LEU A 16 -22.37 -10.28 23.57
CA LEU A 16 -23.24 -9.17 23.21
C LEU A 16 -22.73 -7.83 23.77
N ILE A 17 -22.22 -7.82 25.01
CA ILE A 17 -21.61 -6.62 25.62
C ILE A 17 -20.34 -6.23 24.87
N LEU A 18 -19.49 -7.20 24.50
CA LEU A 18 -18.28 -6.94 23.71
C LEU A 18 -18.63 -6.41 22.32
N LEU A 19 -19.59 -7.01 21.62
CA LEU A 19 -20.06 -6.54 20.31
C LEU A 19 -20.66 -5.13 20.40
N PHE A 20 -21.40 -4.83 21.47
CA PHE A 20 -21.92 -3.48 21.70
C PHE A 20 -20.80 -2.47 22.01
N GLY A 21 -19.81 -2.86 22.80
CA GLY A 21 -18.63 -2.05 23.10
C GLY A 21 -17.80 -1.74 21.87
N VAL A 22 -17.56 -2.74 21.01
CA VAL A 22 -16.87 -2.56 19.71
C VAL A 22 -17.66 -1.59 18.82
N ARG A 23 -18.98 -1.73 18.71
CA ARG A 23 -19.81 -0.80 17.91
C ARG A 23 -19.79 0.63 18.44
N GLN A 24 -19.81 0.83 19.75
CA GLN A 24 -19.69 2.15 20.37
C GLN A 24 -18.31 2.76 20.12
N LEU A 25 -17.25 1.95 20.19
CA LEU A 25 -15.88 2.38 19.84
C LEU A 25 -15.76 2.74 18.36
N GLU A 26 -16.32 1.95 17.45
CA GLU A 26 -16.35 2.23 16.00
C GLU A 26 -17.09 3.51 15.65
N GLN A 27 -18.18 3.83 16.36
CA GLN A 27 -18.90 5.09 16.20
C GLN A 27 -18.14 6.28 16.82
N ALA A 28 -17.55 6.10 18.00
CA ALA A 28 -16.80 7.15 18.70
C ALA A 28 -15.43 7.45 18.05
N SER A 29 -14.81 6.48 17.37
CA SER A 29 -13.56 6.65 16.65
C SER A 29 -13.72 7.37 15.31
N GLY A 30 -14.96 7.69 14.89
CA GLY A 30 -15.23 8.37 13.61
C GLY A 30 -14.80 7.56 12.38
N MET A 31 -14.49 6.27 12.53
CA MET A 31 -14.01 5.40 11.44
C MET A 31 -15.11 5.10 10.41
N SER A 32 -16.38 5.23 10.79
CA SER A 32 -17.49 5.23 9.84
C SER A 32 -17.68 6.62 9.25
N GLY A 33 -16.86 6.97 8.25
CA GLY A 33 -16.94 8.24 7.50
C GLY A 33 -15.64 9.01 7.34
N ALA A 34 -14.57 8.61 8.02
CA ALA A 34 -13.26 9.21 7.82
C ALA A 34 -12.70 8.85 6.43
N LYS A 35 -12.47 9.85 5.59
CA LYS A 35 -11.78 9.73 4.30
C LYS A 35 -10.29 9.45 4.54
N ILE A 36 -9.94 8.23 4.95
CA ILE A 36 -8.54 7.84 5.16
C ILE A 36 -8.08 7.05 3.93
N VAL A 37 -6.88 7.33 3.46
CA VAL A 37 -6.15 6.49 2.51
C VAL A 37 -4.87 6.02 3.16
N THR A 38 -4.65 4.71 3.18
CA THR A 38 -3.46 4.08 3.75
C THR A 38 -2.50 3.71 2.63
N ILE A 39 -1.29 4.28 2.66
CA ILE A 39 -0.28 4.14 1.61
C ILE A 39 0.95 3.45 2.18
N SER A 40 1.45 2.43 1.48
CA SER A 40 2.73 1.77 1.76
C SER A 40 3.76 2.14 0.70
N ASN A 41 4.81 2.87 1.05
CA ASN A 41 5.85 3.31 0.11
C ASN A 41 7.27 3.09 0.66
N TRP A 42 8.26 3.29 -0.19
CA TRP A 42 9.65 3.43 0.23
C TRP A 42 9.86 4.68 1.09
N GLY A 43 10.85 4.62 1.98
CA GLY A 43 11.34 5.80 2.71
C GLY A 43 11.87 6.87 1.76
N ASP A 44 11.65 8.14 2.09
CA ASP A 44 12.10 9.32 1.32
C ASP A 44 11.71 9.33 -0.16
N TYR A 45 10.61 8.65 -0.52
CA TYR A 45 10.20 8.44 -1.91
C TYR A 45 9.01 9.32 -2.35
N VAL A 46 8.55 10.22 -1.49
CA VAL A 46 7.54 11.24 -1.81
C VAL A 46 7.91 12.53 -1.12
N ASP A 47 7.63 13.67 -1.76
CA ASP A 47 7.68 14.96 -1.07
C ASP A 47 6.51 15.07 -0.08
N PRO A 48 6.75 15.22 1.24
CA PRO A 48 5.69 15.36 2.25
C PRO A 48 4.75 16.55 2.00
N SER A 49 5.19 17.56 1.24
CA SER A 49 4.36 18.70 0.84
C SER A 49 3.19 18.26 -0.06
N LEU A 50 3.39 17.23 -0.89
CA LEU A 50 2.36 16.68 -1.78
C LEU A 50 1.27 15.95 -0.99
N ILE A 51 1.65 15.23 0.07
CA ILE A 51 0.70 14.60 0.99
C ILE A 51 -0.17 15.68 1.63
N THR A 52 0.45 16.73 2.15
CA THR A 52 -0.25 17.84 2.81
C THR A 52 -1.20 18.55 1.83
N LYS A 53 -0.77 18.77 0.59
CA LYS A 53 -1.59 19.35 -0.46
C LYS A 53 -2.79 18.46 -0.80
N PHE A 54 -2.58 17.16 -0.97
CA PHE A 54 -3.63 16.18 -1.23
C PHE A 54 -4.68 16.15 -0.10
N GLU A 55 -4.25 16.09 1.16
CA GLU A 55 -5.17 16.12 2.31
C GLU A 55 -6.05 17.37 2.30
N LYS A 56 -5.43 18.54 2.05
CA LYS A 56 -6.14 19.81 2.02
C LYS A 56 -7.13 19.92 0.86
N GLU A 57 -6.75 19.43 -0.31
CA GLU A 57 -7.54 19.55 -1.54
C GLU A 57 -8.76 18.61 -1.52
N TYR A 58 -8.60 17.38 -1.06
CA TYR A 58 -9.64 16.35 -1.14
C TYR A 58 -10.34 16.06 0.19
N GLY A 59 -9.83 16.61 1.29
CA GLY A 59 -10.33 16.37 2.65
C GLY A 59 -10.07 14.94 3.13
N TYR A 60 -9.08 14.26 2.53
CA TYR A 60 -8.61 12.96 2.98
C TYR A 60 -7.56 13.13 4.07
N LYS A 61 -7.39 12.08 4.88
CA LYS A 61 -6.22 11.88 5.73
C LYS A 61 -5.37 10.76 5.13
N VAL A 62 -4.07 10.95 5.09
CA VAL A 62 -3.13 9.96 4.57
C VAL A 62 -2.44 9.27 5.73
N ASN A 63 -2.72 7.99 5.91
CA ASN A 63 -1.90 7.14 6.76
C ASN A 63 -0.72 6.62 5.92
N TYR A 64 0.44 7.23 6.07
CA TYR A 64 1.61 6.93 5.25
C TYR A 64 2.60 6.05 6.02
N GLU A 65 2.79 4.82 5.55
CA GLU A 65 3.72 3.86 6.12
C GLU A 65 4.89 3.59 5.18
N THR A 66 6.11 3.60 5.72
CA THR A 66 7.31 3.28 4.96
C THR A 66 7.73 1.83 5.12
N PHE A 67 8.44 1.33 4.11
CA PHE A 67 9.17 0.06 4.14
C PHE A 67 10.54 0.20 3.50
N ASP A 68 11.46 -0.68 3.90
CA ASP A 68 12.86 -0.66 3.45
C ASP A 68 13.19 -1.79 2.46
N SER A 69 12.25 -2.72 2.25
CA SER A 69 12.36 -3.76 1.23
C SER A 69 11.00 -4.23 0.72
N ASN A 70 10.98 -4.71 -0.53
CA ASN A 70 9.79 -5.32 -1.12
C ASN A 70 9.29 -6.51 -0.26
N GLU A 71 10.19 -7.32 0.30
CA GLU A 71 9.86 -8.50 1.09
C GLU A 71 9.15 -8.12 2.40
N ALA A 72 9.59 -7.04 3.04
CA ALA A 72 8.96 -6.54 4.27
C ALA A 72 7.53 -6.06 3.99
N MET A 73 7.33 -5.29 2.92
CA MET A 73 6.01 -4.82 2.49
C MET A 73 5.10 -5.97 2.07
N PHE A 74 5.60 -6.90 1.26
CA PHE A 74 4.86 -8.09 0.83
C PHE A 74 4.38 -8.91 2.03
N THR A 75 5.25 -9.15 3.01
CA THR A 75 4.91 -9.91 4.22
C THR A 75 3.78 -9.24 5.01
N LYS A 76 3.82 -7.90 5.19
CA LYS A 76 2.77 -7.16 5.88
C LYS A 76 1.43 -7.24 5.15
N ILE A 77 1.42 -7.05 3.83
CA ILE A 77 0.20 -7.14 3.01
C ILE A 77 -0.37 -8.56 3.09
N GLN A 78 0.47 -9.58 2.92
CA GLN A 78 0.04 -10.97 2.94
C GLN A 78 -0.52 -11.40 4.31
N GLN A 79 -0.01 -10.85 5.41
CA GLN A 79 -0.55 -11.10 6.75
C GLN A 79 -1.96 -10.53 6.95
N GLY A 80 -2.34 -9.49 6.20
CA GLY A 80 -3.69 -8.90 6.24
C GLY A 80 -4.04 -8.17 7.54
N GLY A 81 -3.06 -7.92 8.42
CA GLY A 81 -3.28 -7.19 9.67
C GLY A 81 -3.49 -5.68 9.46
N THR A 82 -2.96 -5.14 8.37
CA THR A 82 -3.16 -3.75 7.92
C THR A 82 -3.76 -3.78 6.52
N ASN A 83 -4.84 -3.03 6.32
CA ASN A 83 -5.42 -2.82 4.99
C ASN A 83 -4.73 -1.62 4.32
N TYR A 84 -3.98 -1.87 3.27
CA TYR A 84 -3.37 -0.84 2.44
C TYR A 84 -4.24 -0.55 1.22
N ASP A 85 -4.53 0.72 0.97
CA ASP A 85 -5.28 1.14 -0.21
C ASP A 85 -4.35 1.27 -1.43
N ILE A 86 -3.10 1.70 -1.21
CA ILE A 86 -2.07 1.87 -2.24
C ILE A 86 -0.74 1.31 -1.71
N ALA A 87 -0.04 0.55 -2.54
CA ALA A 87 1.34 0.12 -2.30
C ALA A 87 2.22 0.52 -3.50
N ILE A 88 3.50 0.80 -3.26
CA ILE A 88 4.47 1.18 -4.31
C ILE A 88 5.60 0.11 -4.39
N PRO A 89 5.30 -1.12 -4.83
CA PRO A 89 6.29 -2.20 -5.03
C PRO A 89 7.19 -1.97 -6.27
N SER A 90 8.33 -2.66 -6.33
CA SER A 90 9.09 -2.83 -7.59
C SER A 90 8.41 -3.84 -8.53
N GLU A 91 8.84 -3.87 -9.80
CA GLU A 91 8.21 -4.64 -10.88
C GLU A 91 8.14 -6.16 -10.63
N TYR A 92 9.21 -6.77 -10.12
CA TYR A 92 9.19 -8.19 -9.78
C TYR A 92 8.19 -8.51 -8.66
N MET A 93 8.01 -7.56 -7.73
CA MET A 93 7.10 -7.71 -6.61
C MET A 93 5.64 -7.53 -7.05
N ILE A 94 5.37 -6.63 -8.01
CA ILE A 94 4.05 -6.53 -8.68
C ILE A 94 3.68 -7.89 -9.27
N GLN A 95 4.59 -8.49 -10.05
CA GLN A 95 4.33 -9.79 -10.69
C GLN A 95 4.02 -10.89 -9.66
N LYS A 96 4.72 -10.88 -8.51
CA LYS A 96 4.46 -11.81 -7.41
C LYS A 96 3.10 -11.54 -6.75
N MET A 97 2.76 -10.29 -6.46
CA MET A 97 1.49 -9.92 -5.84
C MET A 97 0.28 -10.26 -6.73
N ILE A 98 0.41 -10.13 -8.06
CA ILE A 98 -0.61 -10.59 -9.02
C ILE A 98 -0.83 -12.10 -8.90
N LYS A 99 0.26 -12.89 -8.91
CA LYS A 99 0.21 -14.36 -8.78
C LYS A 99 -0.46 -14.81 -7.47
N GLU A 100 -0.17 -14.09 -6.39
CA GLU A 100 -0.71 -14.35 -5.05
C GLU A 100 -2.10 -13.73 -4.81
N LYS A 101 -2.67 -13.05 -5.83
CA LYS A 101 -3.99 -12.39 -5.77
C LYS A 101 -4.10 -11.34 -4.64
N LEU A 102 -3.01 -10.62 -4.40
CA LEU A 102 -2.91 -9.57 -3.37
C LEU A 102 -3.22 -8.17 -3.90
N VAL A 103 -3.45 -8.02 -5.21
CA VAL A 103 -3.78 -6.75 -5.87
C VAL A 103 -5.08 -6.85 -6.63
N LEU A 104 -5.79 -5.72 -6.73
CA LEU A 104 -7.03 -5.59 -7.48
C LEU A 104 -6.74 -4.98 -8.86
N PRO A 105 -7.47 -5.39 -9.91
CA PRO A 105 -7.36 -4.73 -11.21
C PRO A 105 -7.83 -3.27 -11.08
N LEU A 106 -7.11 -2.37 -11.76
CA LEU A 106 -7.39 -0.95 -11.78
C LEU A 106 -8.57 -0.65 -12.70
N ASP A 107 -9.49 0.17 -12.22
CA ASP A 107 -10.55 0.74 -13.05
C ASP A 107 -10.02 1.98 -13.77
N HIS A 108 -9.53 1.78 -15.00
CA HIS A 108 -8.94 2.84 -15.83
C HIS A 108 -9.91 3.99 -16.12
N SER A 109 -11.22 3.77 -16.04
CA SER A 109 -12.22 4.85 -16.22
C SER A 109 -12.17 5.91 -15.11
N LYS A 110 -11.61 5.55 -13.94
CA LYS A 110 -11.45 6.45 -12.78
C LYS A 110 -10.09 7.12 -12.74
N ILE A 111 -9.14 6.71 -13.59
CA ILE A 111 -7.78 7.23 -13.62
C ILE A 111 -7.69 8.35 -14.65
N LYS A 112 -7.38 9.57 -14.17
CA LYS A 112 -7.10 10.72 -15.03
C LYS A 112 -5.59 10.93 -15.11
N GLY A 113 -5.08 11.15 -16.32
CA GLY A 113 -3.67 11.45 -16.55
C GLY A 113 -2.79 10.24 -16.90
N LEU A 114 -3.36 9.06 -17.16
CA LEU A 114 -2.58 7.91 -17.67
C LEU A 114 -1.87 8.25 -18.99
N ALA A 115 -2.51 9.07 -19.84
CA ALA A 115 -1.92 9.61 -21.07
C ALA A 115 -0.72 10.55 -20.85
N ASN A 116 -0.42 10.95 -19.61
CA ASN A 116 0.76 11.75 -19.29
C ASN A 116 2.02 10.88 -19.09
N ILE A 117 1.87 9.55 -19.06
CA ILE A 117 2.97 8.61 -18.91
C ILE A 117 3.51 8.27 -20.30
N ASP A 118 4.83 8.30 -20.45
CA ASP A 118 5.51 7.89 -21.68
C ASP A 118 5.18 6.42 -21.97
N GLU A 119 4.78 6.14 -23.22
CA GLU A 119 4.33 4.81 -23.66
C GLU A 119 5.37 3.72 -23.40
N ARG A 120 6.67 4.06 -23.33
CA ARG A 120 7.75 3.11 -23.03
C ARG A 120 7.69 2.52 -21.61
N PHE A 121 6.92 3.13 -20.69
CA PHE A 121 6.73 2.64 -19.33
C PHE A 121 5.38 1.93 -19.14
N LEU A 122 4.59 1.82 -20.19
CA LEU A 122 3.29 1.16 -20.19
C LEU A 122 3.39 -0.20 -20.91
N ASP A 123 2.40 -1.06 -20.66
CA ASP A 123 2.25 -2.38 -21.30
C ASP A 123 3.52 -3.26 -21.24
N LEU A 124 4.18 -3.28 -20.08
CA LEU A 124 5.38 -4.07 -19.83
C LEU A 124 5.04 -5.50 -19.38
N ASP A 125 5.93 -6.45 -19.65
CA ASP A 125 5.71 -7.90 -19.43
C ASP A 125 5.27 -8.31 -18.02
N PHE A 126 5.60 -7.52 -17.00
CA PHE A 126 5.21 -7.81 -15.62
C PHE A 126 3.74 -7.49 -15.31
N ASP A 127 3.11 -6.58 -16.07
CA ASP A 127 1.71 -6.17 -15.96
C ASP A 127 1.17 -5.65 -17.32
N PRO A 128 0.84 -6.56 -18.25
CA PRO A 128 0.30 -6.19 -19.54
C PRO A 128 -0.97 -5.33 -19.41
N GLN A 129 -1.10 -4.34 -20.29
CA GLN A 129 -2.13 -3.32 -20.33
C GLN A 129 -2.23 -2.47 -19.05
N ASN A 130 -1.22 -2.52 -18.17
CA ASN A 130 -1.25 -1.83 -16.87
C ASN A 130 -2.51 -2.20 -16.08
N THR A 131 -2.86 -3.48 -16.09
CA THR A 131 -4.11 -3.98 -15.49
C THR A 131 -4.11 -3.76 -13.98
N TYR A 132 -2.96 -3.87 -13.32
CA TYR A 132 -2.84 -3.84 -11.86
C TYR A 132 -2.00 -2.67 -11.33
N SER A 133 -1.21 -2.01 -12.17
CA SER A 133 -0.20 -1.04 -11.73
C SER A 133 -0.07 0.19 -12.63
N ILE A 134 0.34 1.31 -12.02
CA ILE A 134 0.68 2.56 -12.70
C ILE A 134 2.15 2.89 -12.37
N PRO A 135 2.99 3.24 -13.36
CA PRO A 135 4.37 3.66 -13.11
C PRO A 135 4.46 4.89 -12.20
N TYR A 136 5.33 4.84 -11.19
CA TYR A 136 5.61 5.98 -10.31
C TYR A 136 6.97 6.62 -10.61
N PHE A 137 8.05 5.87 -10.39
CA PHE A 137 9.40 6.21 -10.79
C PHE A 137 10.08 4.99 -11.41
N TRP A 138 11.13 5.23 -12.19
CA TRP A 138 11.95 4.19 -12.81
C TRP A 138 13.42 4.57 -12.74
N GLY A 139 14.29 3.59 -12.94
CA GLY A 139 15.74 3.79 -12.96
C GLY A 139 16.44 2.68 -13.71
N THR A 140 17.77 2.73 -13.72
CA THR A 140 18.62 1.75 -14.39
C THR A 140 19.63 1.17 -13.43
N LEU A 141 20.10 -0.05 -13.72
CA LEU A 141 21.33 -0.55 -13.13
C LEU A 141 22.52 0.29 -13.65
N GLY A 142 23.41 0.68 -12.75
CA GLY A 142 24.59 1.45 -13.10
C GLY A 142 25.68 1.34 -12.04
N ILE A 143 26.85 1.88 -12.36
CA ILE A 143 27.99 1.95 -11.45
C ILE A 143 28.19 3.42 -11.08
N VAL A 144 28.13 3.71 -9.79
CA VAL A 144 28.51 5.02 -9.24
C VAL A 144 29.93 4.94 -8.70
N TYR A 145 30.79 5.88 -9.08
CA TYR A 145 32.17 5.95 -8.60
C TYR A 145 32.55 7.39 -8.26
N ASN A 146 33.55 7.53 -7.39
CA ASN A 146 34.12 8.82 -7.03
C ASN A 146 35.25 9.16 -8.00
N ASP A 147 35.01 10.14 -8.87
CA ASP A 147 35.94 10.59 -9.91
C ASP A 147 37.22 11.27 -9.37
N LYS A 148 37.26 11.60 -8.07
CA LYS A 148 38.48 12.06 -7.39
C LYS A 148 39.42 10.92 -6.99
N VAL A 149 38.91 9.69 -6.99
CA VAL A 149 39.64 8.50 -6.53
C VAL A 149 39.94 7.56 -7.69
N PHE A 150 39.02 7.44 -8.66
CA PHE A 150 39.16 6.54 -9.81
C PHE A 150 38.96 7.29 -11.12
N ASN A 151 39.85 7.07 -12.09
CA ASN A 151 39.63 7.50 -13.47
C ASN A 151 38.63 6.56 -14.15
N LYS A 152 37.92 7.10 -15.15
CA LYS A 152 36.91 6.32 -15.89
C LYS A 152 37.50 5.07 -16.54
N GLU A 153 38.74 5.12 -17.04
CA GLU A 153 39.39 3.96 -17.66
C GLU A 153 39.69 2.82 -16.65
N GLU A 154 39.69 3.11 -15.35
CA GLU A 154 39.97 2.13 -14.29
C GLU A 154 38.70 1.35 -13.87
N ILE A 155 37.50 1.84 -14.24
CA ILE A 155 36.22 1.19 -13.95
C ILE A 155 35.89 0.18 -15.06
N GLN A 156 36.40 -1.06 -14.95
CA GLN A 156 36.05 -2.15 -15.85
C GLN A 156 34.72 -2.80 -15.44
N HIS A 157 33.85 -3.07 -16.41
CA HIS A 157 32.53 -3.69 -16.26
C HIS A 157 32.35 -4.79 -17.29
#